data_AF-A0A968WI48-F1
#
_entry.id   AF-A0A968WI48-F1
#
_cell.length_a   1.000
_cell.length_b   1.000
_cell.length_c   1.000
_cell.angle_alpha   90.00
_cell.angle_beta   90.00
_cell.angle_gamma   90.00
#
_symmetry.space_group_name_H-M   'P 1'
#
loop_
_entity.id
_entity.type
_entity.pdbx_description
1 polymer ?
#
loop_
_entity_poly.entity_id
_entity_poly.type
_entity_poly.pdbx_seq_one_letter_code
_entity_poly.pdbx_strand_id
1 'polypeptide(L)' 'METGLRILMLEDLEDDAGLIERELKRAKMFFTFQRVDTRDEFIEALDTFHPDVILSDHAMPQFNSIEALKLCHAKE' A
#
# COMPACT_ATOMS: atom_id res chain seq x y z
N MET A 1 -8.15 16.60 -15.27
CA MET A 1 -6.95 15.75 -15.25
C MET A 1 -7.30 14.57 -14.37
N GLU A 2 -7.35 13.36 -14.91
CA GLU A 2 -7.60 12.17 -14.08
C GLU A 2 -6.36 11.97 -13.20
N THR A 3 -6.48 12.28 -11.92
CA THR A 3 -5.48 11.95 -10.92
C THR A 3 -5.56 10.45 -10.67
N GLY A 4 -4.53 9.71 -11.13
CA GLY A 4 -4.46 8.27 -10.92
C GLY A 4 -4.47 7.91 -9.44
N LEU A 5 -5.03 6.74 -9.11
CA LEU A 5 -5.16 6.23 -7.74
C LEU A 5 -3.78 6.03 -7.11
N ARG A 6 -3.54 6.52 -5.89
CA ARG A 6 -2.30 6.27 -5.14
C ARG A 6 -2.49 5.03 -4.28
N ILE A 7 -1.84 3.93 -4.66
CA ILE A 7 -1.93 2.63 -3.99
C ILE A 7 -0.66 2.40 -3.19
N LEU A 8 -0.79 2.31 -1.86
CA LEU A 8 0.29 1.89 -0.97
C LEU A 8 0.10 0.41 -0.65
N MET A 9 1.11 -0.41 -0.90
CA MET A 9 1.08 -1.84 -0.61
C MET A 9 2.06 -2.17 0.51
N LEU A 10 1.55 -2.78 1.57
CA LEU A 10 2.31 -3.35 2.67
C LEU A 10 2.49 -4.84 2.43
N GLU A 11 3.69 -5.23 2.00
CA GLU A 11 4.04 -6.57 1.52
C GLU A 11 5.54 -6.82 1.63
N ASP A 12 5.96 -7.93 2.24
CA ASP A 12 7.37 -8.31 2.40
C ASP A 12 7.96 -9.00 1.17
N LEU A 13 7.12 -9.64 0.35
CA LEU A 13 7.53 -10.30 -0.88
C LEU A 13 7.37 -9.41 -2.12
N GLU A 14 8.49 -8.96 -2.68
CA GLU A 14 8.50 -8.13 -3.89
C GLU A 14 7.79 -8.80 -5.08
N ASP A 15 7.90 -10.12 -5.20
CA ASP A 15 7.24 -10.89 -6.27
C ASP A 15 5.71 -10.81 -6.17
N ASP A 16 5.14 -10.87 -4.96
CA ASP A 16 3.69 -10.80 -4.75
C ASP A 16 3.17 -9.40 -5.05
N ALA A 17 3.89 -8.35 -4.62
CA ALA A 17 3.58 -6.97 -5.00
C ALA A 17 3.63 -6.77 -6.53
N GLY A 18 4.61 -7.38 -7.20
CA GLY A 18 4.76 -7.33 -8.65
C GLY A 18 3.60 -7.98 -9.40
N LEU A 19 3.04 -9.07 -8.87
CA LEU A 19 1.84 -9.70 -9.43
C LEU A 19 0.63 -8.77 -9.34
N ILE A 20 0.42 -8.13 -8.18
CA ILE A 20 -0.69 -7.18 -8.00
C ILE A 20 -0.53 -5.99 -8.96
N GLU A 21 0.66 -5.40 -9.02
CA GLU A 21 0.92 -4.26 -9.92
C GLU A 21 0.65 -4.63 -11.39
N ARG A 22 1.03 -5.85 -11.81
CA ARG A 22 0.79 -6.33 -13.17
C ARG A 22 -0.69 -6.49 -13.48
N GLU A 23 -1.48 -7.03 -12.56
CA GLU A 23 -2.92 -7.19 -12.76
C GLU A 23 -3.65 -5.84 -12.77
N LEU A 24 -3.23 -4.87 -11.96
CA LEU A 24 -3.74 -3.48 -12.02
C LEU A 24 -3.42 -2.81 -13.37
N LYS A 25 -2.21 -3.00 -13.90
CA LYS A 25 -1.82 -2.53 -15.25
C LYS A 25 -2.69 -3.18 -16.33
N ARG A 26 -2.97 -4.49 -16.23
CA ARG A 26 -3.84 -5.22 -17.17
C ARG A 26 -5.27 -4.71 -17.17
N ALA A 27 -5.78 -4.29 -16.01
CA ALA A 27 -7.09 -3.65 -15.87
C ALA A 27 -7.15 -2.23 -16.48
N LYS A 28 -6.03 -1.71 -17.02
CA LYS A 28 -5.90 -0.34 -17.57
C LYS A 28 -6.28 0.74 -16.55
N MET A 29 -6.03 0.48 -15.27
CA MET A 29 -6.20 1.47 -14.22
C MET A 29 -5.09 2.51 -14.32
N PHE A 30 -5.43 3.78 -14.10
CA PHE A 30 -4.45 4.83 -13.89
C PHE A 30 -4.12 4.90 -12.39
N PHE A 31 -2.89 4.55 -12.02
CA PHE A 31 -2.47 4.52 -10.63
C PHE A 31 -0.98 4.82 -10.47
N THR A 32 -0.60 5.19 -9.26
CA THR A 32 0.79 5.19 -8.75
C THR A 32 0.86 4.13 -7.66
N PHE A 33 1.94 3.36 -7.63
CA PHE A 33 2.09 2.24 -6.72
C PHE A 33 3.37 2.36 -5.92
N GLN A 34 3.28 2.19 -4.60
CA GLN A 34 4.41 2.18 -3.69
C GLN A 34 4.33 0.95 -2.80
N ARG A 35 5.38 0.12 -2.79
CA ARG A 35 5.52 -0.99 -1.84
C ARG A 35 6.34 -0.52 -0.64
N VAL A 36 5.94 -0.96 0.55
CA VAL A 36 6.67 -0.84 1.81
C VAL A 36 6.63 -2.18 2.52
N ASP A 37 7.67 -2.54 3.26
CA ASP A 37 7.72 -3.81 4.02
C ASP A 37 7.93 -3.61 5.52
N THR A 38 8.21 -2.38 5.94
CA THR A 38 8.33 -2.03 7.36
C THR A 38 7.22 -1.10 7.84
N ARG A 39 6.98 -1.13 9.16
CA ARG A 39 6.07 -0.20 9.84
C ARG A 39 6.49 1.25 9.67
N ASP A 40 7.79 1.54 9.75
CA ASP A 40 8.29 2.91 9.69
C ASP A 40 8.12 3.50 8.29
N GLU A 41 8.43 2.72 7.24
CA GLU A 41 8.15 3.09 5.86
C GLU A 41 6.65 3.26 5.61
N PHE A 42 5.81 2.42 6.20
CA PHE A 42 4.36 2.55 6.10
C PHE A 42 3.88 3.88 6.69
N ILE A 43 4.33 4.23 7.90
CA ILE A 43 3.96 5.49 8.56
C ILE A 43 4.46 6.70 7.74
N GLU A 44 5.70 6.65 7.25
CA GLU A 44 6.26 7.70 6.39
C GLU A 44 5.47 7.84 5.08
N ALA A 45 5.10 6.72 4.45
CA ALA A 45 4.31 6.72 3.23
C ALA A 45 2.91 7.30 3.44
N LEU A 46 2.29 7.11 4.61
CA LEU A 46 1.00 7.75 4.90
C LEU A 46 1.09 9.29 4.81
N ASP A 47 2.22 9.88 5.23
CA ASP A 47 2.43 11.33 5.25
C ASP A 47 3.04 11.90 3.97
N THR A 48 3.82 11.12 3.24
CA THR A 48 4.53 11.60 2.04
C THR A 48 3.77 11.24 0.77
N PHE A 49 3.31 9.98 0.68
CA PHE A 49 2.64 9.44 -0.50
C PHE A 49 1.13 9.73 -0.52
N HIS A 50 0.53 9.99 0.65
CA HIS A 50 -0.91 10.29 0.80
C HIS A 50 -1.80 9.29 0.04
N PRO A 51 -1.73 7.98 0.36
CA PRO A 51 -2.43 6.95 -0.41
C PRO A 51 -3.95 7.13 -0.40
N ASP A 52 -4.58 6.85 -1.53
CA ASP A 52 -6.04 6.75 -1.66
C ASP A 52 -6.53 5.35 -1.26
N VAL A 53 -5.71 4.33 -1.50
CA VAL A 53 -5.98 2.93 -1.16
C VAL A 53 -4.74 2.29 -0.56
N ILE A 54 -4.96 1.49 0.49
CA ILE A 54 -3.91 0.69 1.12
C ILE A 54 -4.24 -0.78 0.93
N LEU A 55 -3.30 -1.53 0.35
CA LEU A 55 -3.35 -2.98 0.26
C LEU A 55 -2.39 -3.53 1.31
N SER A 56 -2.88 -4.35 2.23
CA SER A 56 -2.04 -5.01 3.22
C SER A 56 -2.15 -6.50 3.02
N ASP A 57 -1.01 -7.18 2.90
CA ASP A 57 -1.02 -8.61 3.11
C ASP A 57 -1.32 -8.92 4.58
N HIS A 58 -2.10 -9.97 4.79
CA HIS A 58 -2.55 -10.42 6.11
C HIS A 58 -1.53 -11.38 6.74
N ALA A 59 -0.62 -11.97 5.96
CA ALA A 59 0.33 -12.97 6.44
C ALA A 59 1.65 -12.37 6.98
N MET A 60 1.86 -11.04 6.86
CA MET A 60 3.06 -10.41 7.40
C MET A 60 3.25 -10.66 8.91
N PRO A 61 4.33 -11.35 9.33
CA PRO A 61 4.54 -11.73 10.73
C PRO A 61 4.98 -10.56 11.63
N GLN A 62 5.50 -9.47 11.06
CA GLN A 62 6.14 -8.36 11.81
C GLN A 62 5.25 -7.13 12.00
N PHE A 63 4.26 -6.93 11.14
CA PHE A 63 3.35 -5.78 11.20
C PHE A 63 2.00 -6.19 10.64
N ASN A 64 0.98 -6.27 11.51
CA ASN A 64 -0.30 -6.85 11.16
C ASN A 64 -1.26 -5.81 10.55
N SER A 65 -2.17 -6.27 9.70
CA SER A 65 -3.15 -5.41 9.01
C SER A 65 -4.07 -4.62 9.97
N ILE A 66 -4.27 -5.11 11.21
CA ILE A 66 -5.09 -4.43 12.22
C ILE A 66 -4.35 -3.22 12.80
N GLU A 67 -3.04 -3.31 13.01
CA GLU A 67 -2.19 -2.19 13.43
C GLU A 67 -2.08 -1.15 12.32
N ALA A 68 -1.91 -1.58 11.06
CA ALA A 68 -1.95 -0.69 9.90
C ALA A 68 -3.28 0.08 9.84
N LEU A 69 -4.41 -0.62 10.02
CA LEU A 69 -5.74 0.00 10.05
C LEU A 69 -5.89 1.02 11.19
N LYS A 70 -5.44 0.68 12.40
CA LYS A 70 -5.46 1.61 13.55
C LYS A 70 -4.66 2.88 13.28
N LEU A 71 -3.50 2.77 12.64
CA LEU A 71 -2.66 3.92 12.30
C LEU A 71 -3.32 4.83 11.26
N CYS A 72 -4.06 4.26 10.31
CA CYS A 72 -4.82 5.03 9.32
C CYS A 72 -5.96 5.85 9.98
N HIS A 73 -6.68 5.24 10.93
CA HIS A 73 -7.77 5.93 11.65
C HIS A 73 -7.28 6.91 12.72
N ALA A 74 -6.08 6.73 13.25
CA ALA A 74 -5.52 7.66 14.24
C ALA A 74 -5.07 9.01 13.62
N LYS A 75 -5.08 9.14 12.28
CA LYS A 75 -4.72 10.35 11.54
C LYS A 75 -5.94 11.21 11.11
N GLU A 76 -7.16 10.88 11.58
CA GLU A 76 -8.35 11.78 11.49
C GLU A 76 -8.34 12.83 12.61
#